data_AF-A0A2V1EFT2-F1
#
_entry.id   AF-A0A2V1EFT2-F1
#
_cell.length_a   1.000
_cell.length_b   1.000
_cell.length_c   1.000
_cell.angle_alpha   90.00
_cell.angle_beta   90.00
_cell.angle_gamma   90.00
#
_symmetry.space_group_name_H-M   'P 1'
#
loop_
_entity.id
_entity.type
_entity.pdbx_description
1 polymer ?
#
loop_
_entity_poly.entity_id
_entity_poly.type
_entity_poly.pdbx_seq_one_letter_code
_entity_poly.pdbx_strand_id
1 'polypeptide(L)'
;MAEPDMVLISELMEEMSRNPPAVAARKLLAEHYIAVGWLDTALDLVSELKTLTPGDSDIARLAETLERKPQLPAKESPVVPRKSSARYSKPQTRRPANQPSPQLNGDLTAARKDLTEGYTALRLKATNILANLKRLSALQNKSKVSLPSKDTSRIEAILEGRGTEAKQTVAPGSLRQLARTIMSNPTKATDLVIADLEDIMYWTRKPNGVPSGADDDTIRDALVKRVRALEPNLPDNLKIHGELGLMHLIHENIDKTYANDETMLGDAVKDIPREDFYVTEDNYAWDLNELVQAIQVNGGVMRNPLSRDMFTPKDVRGILMHPKGKSLAALQLQQHEMAKGVRLATIDEMEKLAAVLLDDQSSDQLPSRFATDHFLAYIATLPELEQKAIDGLRCPAKDSHTGTSYDFSIGEAVRDAKGNRVCFHKTGDFIQQAAKYLRNNQGVAPDSDDCLLM
;
A
#
# COMPACT_ATOMS: atom_id res chain seq x y z
N MET A 1 -3.71 13.01 34.33
CA MET A 1 -2.61 12.11 33.89
C MET A 1 -1.50 13.01 33.42
N ALA A 2 -0.26 12.76 33.84
CA ALA A 2 0.88 13.56 33.40
C ALA A 2 1.18 13.25 31.93
N GLU A 3 1.52 14.25 31.13
CA GLU A 3 1.99 14.03 29.75
C GLU A 3 3.37 13.34 29.78
N PRO A 4 3.65 12.41 28.84
CA PRO A 4 4.95 11.74 28.77
C PRO A 4 6.05 12.74 28.41
N ASP A 5 7.09 12.79 29.24
CA ASP A 5 8.33 13.48 28.91
C ASP A 5 9.07 12.69 27.82
N MET A 6 8.91 13.13 26.57
CA MET A 6 9.50 12.49 25.40
C MET A 6 11.02 12.69 25.34
N VAL A 7 11.56 13.75 25.97
CA VAL A 7 13.00 14.00 26.03
C VAL A 7 13.65 12.96 26.92
N LEU A 8 13.11 12.76 28.13
CA LEU A 8 13.58 11.73 29.06
C LEU A 8 13.51 10.32 28.45
N ILE A 9 12.42 9.98 27.74
CA ILE A 9 12.29 8.69 27.07
C ILE A 9 13.39 8.51 26.02
N SER A 10 13.67 9.54 25.22
CA SER A 10 14.71 9.48 24.18
C SER A 10 16.11 9.30 24.75
N GLU A 11 16.45 10.02 25.82
CA GLU A 11 17.75 9.93 26.50
C GLU A 11 17.95 8.54 27.13
N LEU A 12 16.92 8.01 27.81
CA LEU A 12 16.99 6.67 28.41
C LEU A 12 17.10 5.56 27.36
N MET A 13 16.40 5.69 26.23
CA MET A 13 16.52 4.75 25.12
C MET A 13 17.90 4.79 24.47
N GLU A 14 18.47 5.98 24.29
CA GLU A 14 19.82 6.13 23.78
C GLU A 14 20.85 5.51 24.74
N GLU A 15 20.73 5.75 26.05
CA GLU A 15 21.59 5.16 27.06
C GLU A 15 21.49 3.62 27.08
N MET A 16 20.27 3.08 26.93
CA MET A 16 20.04 1.64 26.78
C MET A 16 20.71 1.04 25.55
N SER A 17 20.77 1.81 24.45
CA SER A 17 21.44 1.40 23.21
C SER A 17 22.96 1.41 23.33
N ARG A 18 23.51 2.43 24.02
CA ARG A 18 24.95 2.63 24.17
C ARG A 18 25.57 1.66 25.17
N ASN A 19 24.85 1.32 26.24
CA ASN A 19 25.40 0.57 27.38
C ASN A 19 24.55 -0.67 27.81
N PRO A 20 24.38 -1.73 26.98
CA PRO A 20 23.65 -2.93 27.39
C PRO A 20 24.32 -3.64 28.58
N PRO A 21 23.60 -4.06 29.64
CA PRO A 21 22.14 -4.17 29.76
C PRO A 21 21.44 -2.98 30.45
N ALA A 22 22.10 -1.83 30.66
CA ALA A 22 21.55 -0.56 31.17
C ALA A 22 20.38 -0.69 32.18
N VAL A 23 20.56 -1.48 33.24
CA VAL A 23 19.47 -1.85 34.17
C VAL A 23 18.87 -0.62 34.84
N ALA A 24 19.70 0.36 35.22
CA ALA A 24 19.24 1.60 35.85
C ALA A 24 18.36 2.44 34.90
N ALA A 25 18.74 2.57 33.62
CA ALA A 25 17.96 3.31 32.63
C ALA A 25 16.61 2.61 32.36
N ARG A 26 16.62 1.27 32.25
CA ARG A 26 15.40 0.46 32.13
C ARG A 26 14.46 0.60 33.34
N LYS A 27 14.99 0.67 34.57
CA LYS A 27 14.19 0.91 35.79
C LYS A 27 13.51 2.28 35.76
N LEU A 28 14.27 3.34 35.47
CA LEU A 28 13.74 4.71 35.38
C LEU A 28 12.67 4.84 34.30
N LEU A 29 12.87 4.19 33.15
CA LEU A 29 11.90 4.19 32.06
C LEU A 29 10.60 3.46 32.46
N ALA A 30 10.69 2.36 33.22
CA ALA A 30 9.51 1.66 33.73
C ALA A 30 8.72 2.52 34.74
N GLU A 31 9.42 3.23 35.63
CA GLU A 31 8.79 4.18 36.57
C GLU A 31 8.05 5.30 35.85
N HIS A 32 8.67 5.86 34.80
CA HIS A 32 8.05 6.91 33.99
C HIS A 32 6.77 6.42 33.29
N TYR A 33 6.80 5.23 32.69
CA TYR A 33 5.62 4.63 32.07
C TYR A 33 4.49 4.37 33.08
N ILE A 34 4.82 3.94 34.31
CA ILE A 34 3.83 3.79 35.38
C ILE A 34 3.21 5.16 35.73
N ALA A 35 4.02 6.20 35.88
CA ALA A 35 3.55 7.54 36.25
C ALA A 35 2.64 8.18 35.19
N VAL A 36 2.92 7.95 33.91
CA VAL A 36 2.12 8.44 32.78
C VAL A 36 0.84 7.60 32.57
N GLY A 37 0.78 6.40 33.14
CA GLY A 37 -0.35 5.47 33.00
C GLY A 37 -0.24 4.55 31.78
N TRP A 38 0.95 4.40 31.20
CA TRP A 38 1.24 3.48 30.11
C TRP A 38 1.62 2.09 30.66
N LEU A 39 0.64 1.45 31.30
CA LEU A 39 0.85 0.25 32.13
C LEU A 39 1.32 -0.97 31.31
N ASP A 40 0.86 -1.13 30.06
CA ASP A 40 1.24 -2.26 29.21
C ASP A 40 2.73 -2.21 28.84
N THR A 41 3.22 -1.03 28.43
CA THR A 41 4.65 -0.84 28.12
C THR A 41 5.54 -0.95 29.36
N ALA A 42 5.04 -0.52 30.52
CA ALA A 42 5.75 -0.71 31.79
C ALA A 42 5.85 -2.21 32.15
N LEU A 43 4.79 -2.98 31.93
CA LEU A 43 4.75 -4.42 32.21
C LEU A 43 5.73 -5.20 31.34
N ASP A 44 5.78 -4.90 30.03
CA ASP A 44 6.76 -5.49 29.12
C ASP A 44 8.20 -5.22 29.59
N LEU A 45 8.50 -3.97 29.95
CA LEU A 45 9.83 -3.56 30.39
C LEU A 45 10.22 -4.19 31.73
N VAL A 46 9.28 -4.31 32.67
CA VAL A 46 9.47 -5.02 33.95
C VAL A 46 9.70 -6.52 33.72
N SER A 47 9.05 -7.12 32.72
CA SER A 47 9.27 -8.53 32.37
C SER A 47 10.68 -8.77 31.82
N GLU A 48 11.20 -7.87 30.98
CA GLU A 48 12.58 -7.92 30.48
C GLU A 48 13.58 -7.74 31.64
N LEU A 49 13.33 -6.76 32.51
CA LEU A 49 14.12 -6.51 33.71
C LEU A 49 14.20 -7.73 34.65
N LYS A 50 13.10 -8.48 34.83
CA LYS A 50 13.09 -9.75 35.60
C LYS A 50 14.00 -10.81 34.98
N THR A 51 14.15 -10.84 33.66
CA THR A 51 15.06 -11.79 32.99
C THR A 51 16.53 -11.38 33.14
N LEU A 52 16.82 -10.08 33.12
CA LEU A 52 18.18 -9.56 33.19
C LEU A 52 18.78 -9.61 34.60
N THR A 53 17.97 -9.33 35.62
CA THR A 53 18.41 -9.27 37.02
C THR A 53 17.40 -9.95 37.95
N PRO A 54 17.35 -11.29 37.96
CA PRO A 54 16.47 -12.06 38.83
C PRO A 54 16.93 -11.91 40.30
N GLY A 55 16.14 -11.20 41.11
CA GLY A 55 16.42 -10.98 42.54
C GLY A 55 16.54 -9.53 42.97
N ASP A 56 16.47 -8.57 42.04
CA ASP A 56 16.47 -7.15 42.38
C ASP A 56 15.15 -6.72 43.05
N SER A 57 15.24 -6.15 44.25
CA SER A 57 14.06 -5.76 45.04
C SER A 57 13.26 -4.63 44.42
N ASP A 58 13.87 -3.76 43.62
CA ASP A 58 13.17 -2.63 42.99
C ASP A 58 12.25 -3.14 41.85
N ILE A 59 12.71 -4.13 41.09
CA ILE A 59 11.93 -4.74 40.01
C ILE A 59 10.69 -5.45 40.59
N ALA A 60 10.83 -6.09 41.75
CA ALA A 60 9.71 -6.68 42.46
C ALA A 60 8.67 -5.64 42.89
N ARG A 61 9.11 -4.47 43.38
CA ARG A 61 8.21 -3.34 43.75
C ARG A 61 7.48 -2.76 42.55
N LEU A 62 8.16 -2.61 41.41
CA LEU A 62 7.54 -2.13 40.16
C LEU A 62 6.47 -3.12 39.66
N ALA A 63 6.77 -4.42 39.71
CA ALA A 63 5.79 -5.45 39.36
C ALA A 63 4.56 -5.42 40.30
N GLU A 64 4.76 -5.29 41.62
CA GLU A 64 3.65 -5.18 42.57
C GLU A 64 2.79 -3.94 42.28
N THR A 65 3.41 -2.83 41.90
CA THR A 65 2.72 -1.58 41.57
C THR A 65 1.81 -1.74 40.33
N LEU A 66 2.27 -2.51 39.33
CA LEU A 66 1.50 -2.83 38.12
C LEU A 66 0.37 -3.84 38.36
N GLU A 67 0.54 -4.76 39.30
CA GLU A 67 -0.46 -5.79 39.65
C GLU A 67 -1.59 -5.24 40.55
N ARG A 68 -1.35 -4.13 41.26
CA ARG A 68 -2.40 -3.46 42.05
C ARG A 68 -3.44 -2.83 41.13
N LYS A 69 -4.61 -3.47 41.02
CA LYS A 69 -5.80 -2.88 40.39
C LYS A 69 -6.04 -1.46 40.93
N PRO A 70 -6.26 -0.46 40.06
CA PRO A 70 -6.46 0.92 40.50
C PRO A 70 -7.66 0.99 41.44
N GLN A 71 -7.41 1.22 42.73
CA GLN A 71 -8.45 1.60 43.67
C GLN A 71 -8.91 3.01 43.29
N LEU A 72 -10.18 3.14 42.95
CA LEU A 72 -10.81 4.43 42.68
C LEU A 72 -10.54 5.37 43.87
N PRO A 73 -10.04 6.59 43.64
CA PRO A 73 -9.81 7.55 44.72
C PRO A 73 -11.14 7.85 45.41
N ALA A 74 -11.13 7.76 46.74
CA ALA A 74 -12.26 8.14 47.58
C ALA A 74 -12.64 9.59 47.27
N LYS A 75 -13.92 9.82 46.93
CA LYS A 75 -14.48 11.16 46.78
C LYS A 75 -14.41 11.88 48.14
N GLU A 76 -13.47 12.80 48.28
CA GLU A 76 -13.59 13.88 49.27
C GLU A 76 -14.85 14.67 48.96
N SER A 77 -15.83 14.56 49.85
CA SER A 77 -17.08 15.31 49.76
C SER A 77 -16.91 16.63 50.51
N PRO A 78 -17.25 17.79 49.91
CA PRO A 78 -17.24 19.05 50.63
C PRO A 78 -18.39 19.08 51.65
N VAL A 79 -18.04 19.44 52.88
CA VAL A 79 -18.97 19.63 54.00
C VAL A 79 -19.72 20.95 53.80
N VAL A 80 -21.03 20.89 53.55
CA VAL A 80 -21.96 22.04 53.66
C VAL A 80 -23.29 21.55 54.26
N PRO A 81 -23.94 22.32 55.17
CA PRO A 81 -24.88 21.76 56.14
C PRO A 81 -26.33 21.61 55.64
N ARG A 82 -27.00 20.66 56.29
CA ARG A 82 -28.41 20.25 56.21
C ARG A 82 -29.42 21.38 55.98
N LYS A 83 -30.37 21.13 55.07
CA LYS A 83 -31.81 21.41 55.29
C LYS A 83 -32.68 20.25 54.83
N SER A 84 -33.65 19.94 55.68
CA SER A 84 -34.63 18.87 55.60
C SER A 84 -35.76 19.14 54.59
N SER A 85 -36.12 18.12 53.80
CA SER A 85 -37.50 17.83 53.39
C SER A 85 -37.51 16.42 52.78
N ALA A 86 -38.20 15.48 53.44
CA ALA A 86 -39.55 15.03 53.10
C ALA A 86 -39.58 13.97 51.97
N ARG A 87 -39.77 12.73 52.42
CA ARG A 87 -40.50 11.60 51.80
C ARG A 87 -40.75 11.69 50.29
N TYR A 88 -40.14 10.77 49.54
CA TYR A 88 -40.85 9.88 48.61
C TYR A 88 -40.03 8.59 48.42
N SER A 89 -40.50 7.51 49.05
CA SER A 89 -39.98 6.15 48.88
C SER A 89 -40.50 5.56 47.57
N LYS A 90 -39.63 5.43 46.56
CA LYS A 90 -39.85 4.54 45.41
C LYS A 90 -39.21 3.17 45.69
N PRO A 91 -39.85 2.06 45.30
CA PRO A 91 -39.39 0.73 45.65
C PRO A 91 -38.12 0.36 44.86
N GLN A 92 -37.06 0.03 45.58
CA GLN A 92 -35.88 -0.63 45.04
C GLN A 92 -36.26 -2.03 44.56
N THR A 93 -36.23 -2.26 43.26
CA THR A 93 -36.08 -3.58 42.67
C THR A 93 -34.75 -4.16 43.13
N ARG A 94 -34.80 -5.05 44.12
CA ARG A 94 -33.70 -5.92 44.52
C ARG A 94 -33.28 -6.75 43.30
N ARG A 95 -32.05 -6.52 42.82
CA ARG A 95 -31.32 -7.51 42.03
C ARG A 95 -31.16 -8.77 42.88
N PRO A 96 -31.57 -9.96 42.42
CA PRO A 96 -31.15 -11.19 43.07
C PRO A 96 -29.66 -11.39 42.80
N ALA A 97 -28.86 -11.28 43.86
CA ALA A 97 -27.55 -11.88 43.92
C ALA A 97 -27.73 -13.41 44.01
N ASN A 98 -26.83 -14.15 43.35
CA ASN A 98 -26.78 -15.61 43.26
C ASN A 98 -27.82 -16.26 42.34
N GLN A 99 -27.59 -16.19 41.04
CA GLN A 99 -27.91 -17.33 40.17
C GLN A 99 -26.75 -18.33 40.26
N PRO A 100 -27.00 -19.60 40.61
CA PRO A 100 -26.01 -20.65 40.45
C PRO A 100 -25.69 -20.80 38.95
N SER A 101 -24.43 -21.07 38.64
CA SER A 101 -23.96 -21.45 37.30
C SER A 101 -24.94 -22.47 36.70
N PRO A 102 -25.39 -22.31 35.45
CA PRO A 102 -26.29 -23.28 34.83
C PRO A 102 -25.59 -24.64 34.83
N GLN A 103 -26.12 -25.58 35.61
CA GLN A 103 -25.69 -26.96 35.56
C GLN A 103 -26.05 -27.50 34.18
N LEU A 104 -25.05 -27.74 33.34
CA LEU A 104 -25.17 -28.42 32.06
C LEU A 104 -25.47 -29.91 32.31
N ASN A 105 -26.71 -30.19 32.74
CA ASN A 105 -27.28 -31.53 32.83
C ASN A 105 -28.05 -31.91 31.55
N GLY A 106 -27.70 -31.29 30.42
CA GLY A 106 -28.23 -31.62 29.10
C GLY A 106 -27.23 -32.46 28.32
N ASP A 107 -27.74 -33.31 27.43
CA ASP A 107 -26.95 -34.13 26.53
C ASP A 107 -26.11 -33.24 25.59
N LEU A 108 -24.88 -32.95 26.02
CA LEU A 108 -23.89 -32.12 25.32
C LEU A 108 -23.64 -32.60 23.89
N THR A 109 -23.86 -33.88 23.63
CA THR A 109 -23.67 -34.47 22.31
C THR A 109 -24.76 -34.03 21.35
N ALA A 110 -26.01 -33.98 21.81
CA ALA A 110 -27.15 -33.49 21.04
C ALA A 110 -27.00 -31.99 20.73
N ALA A 111 -26.62 -31.18 21.72
CA ALA A 111 -26.40 -29.73 21.53
C ALA A 111 -25.24 -29.43 20.58
N ARG A 112 -24.14 -30.20 20.65
CA ARG A 112 -23.02 -30.07 19.70
C ARG A 112 -23.44 -30.44 18.29
N LYS A 113 -24.19 -31.54 18.13
CA LYS A 113 -24.70 -31.98 16.83
C LYS A 113 -25.61 -30.92 16.22
N ASP A 114 -26.56 -30.41 16.99
CA ASP A 114 -27.50 -29.36 16.56
C ASP A 114 -26.77 -28.07 16.17
N LEU A 115 -25.73 -27.67 16.91
CA LEU A 115 -24.88 -26.54 16.55
C LEU A 115 -24.12 -26.78 15.23
N THR A 116 -23.54 -27.97 15.04
CA THR A 116 -22.82 -28.30 13.80
C THR A 116 -23.74 -28.37 12.58
N GLU A 117 -24.94 -28.93 12.74
CA GLU A 117 -25.96 -29.00 11.70
C GLU A 117 -26.51 -27.59 11.39
N GLY A 118 -26.76 -26.77 12.41
CA GLY A 118 -27.17 -25.38 12.26
C GLY A 118 -26.11 -24.52 11.55
N TYR A 119 -24.84 -24.67 11.91
CA TYR A 119 -23.74 -23.94 11.30
C TYR A 119 -23.47 -24.36 9.85
N THR A 120 -23.57 -25.66 9.54
CA THR A 120 -23.44 -26.14 8.16
C THR A 120 -24.61 -25.67 7.29
N ALA A 121 -25.84 -25.69 7.80
CA ALA A 121 -27.00 -25.13 7.12
C ALA A 121 -26.87 -23.61 6.89
N LEU A 122 -26.33 -22.87 7.87
CA LEU A 122 -26.07 -21.44 7.75
C LEU A 122 -25.01 -21.15 6.68
N ARG A 123 -23.89 -21.87 6.66
CA ARG A 123 -22.86 -21.73 5.62
C ARG A 123 -23.45 -22.00 4.24
N LEU A 124 -24.25 -23.05 4.09
CA LEU A 124 -24.85 -23.40 2.80
C LEU A 124 -25.82 -22.30 2.31
N LYS A 125 -26.60 -21.70 3.22
CA LYS A 125 -27.42 -20.52 2.92
C LYS A 125 -26.57 -19.32 2.54
N ALA A 126 -25.50 -19.03 3.28
CA ALA A 126 -24.58 -17.94 2.98
C ALA A 126 -23.91 -18.11 1.60
N THR A 127 -23.50 -19.34 1.24
CA THR A 127 -22.95 -19.65 -0.09
C THR A 127 -23.95 -19.33 -1.19
N ASN A 128 -25.22 -19.71 -1.01
CA ASN A 128 -26.28 -19.43 -1.97
C ASN A 128 -26.57 -17.93 -2.09
N ILE A 129 -26.59 -17.20 -0.97
CA ILE A 129 -26.79 -15.74 -0.98
C ILE A 129 -25.61 -15.05 -1.67
N LEU A 130 -24.37 -15.45 -1.37
CA LEU A 130 -23.17 -14.91 -2.01
C LEU A 130 -23.19 -15.17 -3.53
N ALA A 131 -23.52 -16.40 -3.95
CA ALA A 131 -23.65 -16.74 -5.37
C ALA A 131 -24.72 -15.90 -6.06
N ASN A 132 -25.87 -15.68 -5.40
CA ASN A 132 -26.92 -14.82 -5.92
C ASN A 132 -26.51 -13.35 -5.98
N LEU A 133 -25.79 -12.83 -4.98
CA LEU A 133 -25.27 -11.46 -4.99
C LEU A 133 -24.23 -11.26 -6.11
N LYS A 134 -23.32 -12.22 -6.31
CA LYS A 134 -22.37 -12.20 -7.43
C LYS A 134 -23.07 -12.27 -8.79
N ARG A 135 -24.19 -13.01 -8.88
CA ARG A 135 -25.00 -13.07 -10.10
C ARG A 135 -25.78 -11.76 -10.33
N LEU A 136 -26.29 -11.15 -9.27
CA LEU A 136 -26.98 -9.86 -9.33
C LEU A 136 -26.02 -8.73 -9.69
N SER A 137 -24.81 -8.70 -9.13
CA SER A 137 -23.78 -7.71 -9.51
C SER A 137 -23.39 -7.88 -10.98
N ALA A 138 -23.20 -9.10 -11.47
CA ALA A 138 -22.94 -9.36 -12.89
C ALA A 138 -24.09 -8.90 -13.81
N LEU A 139 -25.35 -8.94 -13.35
CA LEU A 139 -26.50 -8.42 -14.09
C LEU A 139 -26.64 -6.89 -13.98
N GLN A 140 -26.28 -6.31 -12.84
CA GLN A 140 -26.24 -4.85 -12.60
C GLN A 140 -25.17 -4.18 -13.45
N ASN A 141 -23.98 -4.78 -13.54
CA ASN A 141 -22.90 -4.31 -14.40
C ASN A 141 -23.33 -4.30 -15.88
N LYS A 142 -24.18 -5.25 -16.30
CA LYS A 142 -24.78 -5.26 -17.65
C LYS A 142 -25.87 -4.21 -17.86
N SER A 143 -26.48 -3.69 -16.80
CA SER A 143 -27.62 -2.76 -16.86
C SER A 143 -27.29 -1.32 -16.45
N LYS A 144 -26.00 -1.00 -16.17
CA LYS A 144 -25.51 0.33 -15.79
C LYS A 144 -26.20 0.94 -14.55
N VAL A 145 -26.70 0.10 -13.64
CA VAL A 145 -27.26 0.54 -12.36
C VAL A 145 -26.38 -0.01 -11.26
N SER A 146 -25.39 0.78 -10.81
CA SER A 146 -24.51 0.39 -9.70
C SER A 146 -25.17 0.71 -8.36
N LEU A 147 -25.37 -0.35 -7.56
CA LEU A 147 -25.60 -0.26 -6.12
C LEU A 147 -24.68 -1.29 -5.47
N PRO A 148 -23.53 -0.88 -4.92
CA PRO A 148 -22.67 -1.81 -4.19
C PRO A 148 -23.40 -2.24 -2.92
N SER A 149 -23.73 -3.53 -2.84
CA SER A 149 -24.30 -4.12 -1.63
C SER A 149 -23.20 -4.15 -0.55
N LYS A 150 -23.28 -3.24 0.42
CA LYS A 150 -22.40 -3.15 1.61
C LYS A 150 -22.30 -4.44 2.44
N ASP A 151 -23.15 -5.43 2.18
CA ASP A 151 -23.24 -6.68 2.94
C ASP A 151 -22.44 -7.86 2.35
N THR A 152 -21.81 -7.73 1.18
CA THR A 152 -21.04 -8.84 0.56
C THR A 152 -19.87 -9.28 1.43
N SER A 153 -19.09 -8.31 1.93
CA SER A 153 -17.96 -8.56 2.85
C SER A 153 -18.39 -9.23 4.16
N ARG A 154 -19.59 -8.88 4.67
CA ARG A 154 -20.16 -9.49 5.87
C ARG A 154 -20.58 -10.95 5.64
N ILE A 155 -21.07 -11.26 4.45
CA ILE A 155 -21.47 -12.63 4.07
C ILE A 155 -20.23 -13.50 3.81
N GLU A 156 -19.16 -12.94 3.23
CA GLU A 156 -17.86 -13.62 3.10
C GLU A 156 -17.25 -13.93 4.47
N ALA A 157 -17.33 -13.01 5.44
CA ALA A 157 -16.88 -13.25 6.81
C ALA A 157 -17.62 -14.43 7.48
N ILE A 158 -18.94 -14.57 7.26
CA ILE A 158 -19.73 -15.71 7.76
C ILE A 158 -19.29 -17.02 7.08
N LEU A 159 -19.01 -16.98 5.77
CA LEU A 159 -18.55 -18.14 5.01
C LEU A 159 -17.18 -18.65 5.48
N GLU A 160 -16.28 -17.74 5.83
CA GLU A 160 -14.95 -18.06 6.37
C GLU A 160 -14.98 -18.47 7.85
N GLY A 161 -16.12 -18.34 8.52
CA GLY A 161 -16.27 -18.63 9.94
C GLY A 161 -15.69 -17.57 10.86
N ARG A 162 -15.52 -16.34 10.37
CA ARG A 162 -15.20 -15.17 11.20
C ARG A 162 -16.49 -14.71 11.87
N GLY A 163 -16.57 -14.83 13.19
CA GLY A 163 -17.77 -14.49 13.97
C GLY A 163 -18.21 -13.04 13.77
N THR A 164 -19.50 -12.82 13.46
CA THR A 164 -20.12 -11.51 13.27
C THR A 164 -20.64 -10.90 14.57
N GLU A 165 -19.93 -11.11 15.69
CA GLU A 165 -20.22 -10.32 16.88
C GLU A 165 -19.93 -8.85 16.57
N ALA A 166 -20.76 -7.95 17.09
CA ALA A 166 -20.50 -6.52 17.00
C ALA A 166 -19.09 -6.30 17.53
N LYS A 167 -18.11 -6.10 16.62
CA LYS A 167 -16.71 -5.89 16.98
C LYS A 167 -16.74 -4.76 18.00
N GLN A 168 -16.54 -5.09 19.28
CA GLN A 168 -16.05 -4.09 20.21
C GLN A 168 -14.83 -3.55 19.50
N THR A 169 -14.83 -2.25 19.22
CA THR A 169 -13.65 -1.58 18.67
C THR A 169 -12.53 -1.93 19.63
N VAL A 170 -11.61 -2.80 19.23
CA VAL A 170 -10.45 -3.17 20.03
C VAL A 170 -9.40 -2.11 19.76
N ALA A 171 -8.64 -1.74 20.79
CA ALA A 171 -7.51 -0.84 20.58
C ALA A 171 -6.54 -1.45 19.56
N PRO A 172 -5.90 -0.63 18.69
CA PRO A 172 -4.95 -1.13 17.71
C PRO A 172 -3.84 -1.96 18.36
N GLY A 173 -3.42 -3.02 17.69
CA GLY A 173 -2.38 -3.92 18.20
C GLY A 173 -0.99 -3.25 18.29
N SER A 174 -0.03 -3.96 18.89
CA SER A 174 1.37 -3.51 18.95
C SER A 174 2.02 -3.50 17.56
N LEU A 175 2.62 -2.37 17.17
CA LEU A 175 3.35 -2.22 15.91
C LEU A 175 4.49 -3.25 15.74
N ARG A 176 5.20 -3.55 16.84
CA ARG A 176 6.30 -4.54 16.82
C ARG A 176 5.78 -5.94 16.53
N GLN A 177 4.61 -6.28 17.08
CA GLN A 177 3.98 -7.56 16.82
C GLN A 177 3.52 -7.66 15.36
N LEU A 178 2.85 -6.62 14.85
CA LEU A 178 2.45 -6.53 13.45
C LEU A 178 3.66 -6.68 12.50
N ALA A 179 4.74 -5.94 12.75
CA ALA A 179 5.95 -6.02 11.96
C ALA A 179 6.54 -7.44 11.95
N ARG A 180 6.61 -8.12 13.10
CA ARG A 180 7.03 -9.52 13.18
C ARG A 180 6.12 -10.46 12.40
N THR A 181 4.80 -10.23 12.42
CA THR A 181 3.83 -11.03 11.66
C THR A 181 3.95 -10.82 10.15
N ILE A 182 4.21 -9.58 9.72
CA ILE A 182 4.48 -9.25 8.32
C ILE A 182 5.79 -9.93 7.87
N MET A 183 6.85 -9.83 8.66
CA MET A 183 8.13 -10.47 8.36
C MET A 183 8.03 -12.00 8.29
N SER A 184 7.17 -12.62 9.11
CA SER A 184 6.95 -14.07 9.06
C SER A 184 6.04 -14.52 7.91
N ASN A 185 5.22 -13.62 7.35
CA ASN A 185 4.29 -13.91 6.26
C ASN A 185 4.32 -12.83 5.16
N PRO A 186 5.43 -12.69 4.41
CA PRO A 186 5.60 -11.60 3.44
C PRO A 186 4.57 -11.64 2.30
N THR A 187 4.07 -12.83 1.94
CA THR A 187 3.05 -12.99 0.88
C THR A 187 1.69 -12.41 1.25
N LYS A 188 1.41 -12.23 2.55
CA LYS A 188 0.16 -11.64 3.08
C LYS A 188 0.40 -10.28 3.70
N ALA A 189 1.56 -9.67 3.47
CA ALA A 189 1.96 -8.43 4.12
C ALA A 189 0.95 -7.30 3.88
N THR A 190 0.49 -7.10 2.64
CA THR A 190 -0.52 -6.07 2.32
C THR A 190 -1.83 -6.31 3.07
N ASP A 191 -2.34 -7.54 3.10
CA ASP A 191 -3.60 -7.87 3.78
C ASP A 191 -3.51 -7.64 5.30
N LEU A 192 -2.36 -7.97 5.89
CA LEU A 192 -2.10 -7.73 7.31
C LEU A 192 -2.05 -6.24 7.64
N VAL A 193 -1.41 -5.44 6.78
CA VAL A 193 -1.39 -3.97 6.93
C VAL A 193 -2.79 -3.41 6.79
N ILE A 194 -3.56 -3.82 5.77
CA ILE A 194 -4.94 -3.34 5.59
C ILE A 194 -5.79 -3.65 6.82
N ALA A 195 -5.70 -4.88 7.36
CA ALA A 195 -6.44 -5.25 8.56
C ALA A 195 -6.09 -4.36 9.78
N ASP A 196 -4.81 -4.07 10.02
CA ASP A 196 -4.39 -3.15 11.09
C ASP A 196 -4.93 -1.73 10.87
N LEU A 197 -4.84 -1.23 9.65
CA LEU A 197 -5.31 0.10 9.29
C LEU A 197 -6.85 0.21 9.37
N GLU A 198 -7.59 -0.83 8.98
CA GLU A 198 -9.04 -0.93 9.18
C GLU A 198 -9.38 -0.84 10.67
N ASP A 199 -8.70 -1.60 11.53
CA ASP A 199 -8.93 -1.57 12.98
C ASP A 199 -8.65 -0.18 13.57
N ILE A 200 -7.64 0.53 13.08
CA ILE A 200 -7.35 1.92 13.48
C ILE A 200 -8.40 2.90 13.00
N MET A 201 -8.88 2.75 11.76
CA MET A 201 -9.97 3.58 11.26
C MET A 201 -11.23 3.38 12.12
N TYR A 202 -11.59 2.13 12.42
CA TYR A 202 -12.75 1.83 13.27
C TYR A 202 -12.58 2.37 14.68
N TRP A 203 -11.40 2.19 15.28
CA TRP A 203 -11.08 2.73 16.60
C TRP A 203 -11.11 4.26 16.63
N THR A 204 -10.59 4.93 15.60
CA THR A 204 -10.59 6.40 15.48
C THR A 204 -12.01 6.93 15.32
N ARG A 205 -12.87 6.26 14.55
CA ARG A 205 -14.28 6.63 14.39
C ARG A 205 -15.12 6.38 15.64
N LYS A 206 -14.82 5.32 16.39
CA LYS A 206 -15.60 4.91 17.58
C LYS A 206 -14.70 4.41 18.72
N PRO A 207 -13.90 5.28 19.37
CA PRO A 207 -13.06 4.85 20.48
C PRO A 207 -13.92 4.26 21.61
N ASN A 208 -13.62 3.04 22.04
CA ASN A 208 -14.42 2.29 23.02
C ASN A 208 -15.92 2.16 22.66
N GLY A 209 -16.25 2.15 21.37
CA GLY A 209 -17.62 2.08 20.87
C GLY A 209 -18.41 3.40 20.90
N VAL A 210 -17.82 4.50 21.38
CA VAL A 210 -18.46 5.83 21.39
C VAL A 210 -18.06 6.59 20.13
N PRO A 211 -19.01 7.08 19.29
CA PRO A 211 -18.68 7.87 18.11
C PRO A 211 -17.84 9.10 18.47
N SER A 212 -16.67 9.25 17.86
CA SER A 212 -15.78 10.40 18.07
C SER A 212 -16.23 11.64 17.31
N GLY A 213 -16.97 11.46 16.21
CA GLY A 213 -17.26 12.54 15.26
C GLY A 213 -16.02 12.97 14.45
N ALA A 214 -14.95 12.16 14.43
CA ALA A 214 -13.77 12.43 13.64
C ALA A 214 -14.12 12.52 12.14
N ASP A 215 -13.62 13.56 11.49
CA ASP A 215 -13.71 13.73 10.05
C ASP A 215 -12.72 12.81 9.32
N ASP A 216 -12.90 12.71 8.01
CA ASP A 216 -12.07 11.84 7.16
C ASP A 216 -10.61 12.31 7.09
N ASP A 217 -10.34 13.61 7.29
CA ASP A 217 -8.99 14.16 7.37
C ASP A 217 -8.27 13.70 8.64
N THR A 218 -8.93 13.74 9.80
CA THR A 218 -8.40 13.22 11.06
C THR A 218 -8.10 11.73 10.97
N ILE A 219 -8.98 10.97 10.31
CA ILE A 219 -8.78 9.54 10.07
C ILE A 219 -7.56 9.33 9.17
N ARG A 220 -7.46 10.07 8.05
CA ARG A 220 -6.33 9.97 7.12
C ARG A 220 -5.01 10.28 7.83
N ASP A 221 -4.97 11.31 8.66
CA ASP A 221 -3.80 11.66 9.47
C ASP A 221 -3.40 10.54 10.45
N ALA A 222 -4.38 9.93 11.12
CA ALA A 222 -4.13 8.81 12.03
C ALA A 222 -3.54 7.59 11.29
N LEU A 223 -4.06 7.28 10.10
CA LEU A 223 -3.58 6.19 9.25
C LEU A 223 -2.16 6.45 8.74
N VAL A 224 -1.88 7.66 8.23
CA VAL A 224 -0.54 8.06 7.78
C VAL A 224 0.47 7.98 8.93
N LYS A 225 0.10 8.47 10.13
CA LYS A 225 0.94 8.36 11.33
C LYS A 225 1.23 6.90 11.69
N ARG A 226 0.24 6.01 11.58
CA ARG A 226 0.44 4.59 11.82
C ARG A 226 1.43 3.97 10.83
N VAL A 227 1.26 4.21 9.53
CA VAL A 227 2.14 3.65 8.49
C VAL A 227 3.58 4.13 8.70
N ARG A 228 3.78 5.44 8.94
CA ARG A 228 5.10 6.00 9.27
C ARG A 228 5.72 5.41 10.53
N ALA A 229 4.91 5.03 11.52
CA ALA A 229 5.39 4.37 12.72
C ALA A 229 5.71 2.87 12.50
N LEU A 230 5.10 2.24 11.49
CA LEU A 230 5.36 0.86 11.10
C LEU A 230 6.66 0.73 10.28
N GLU A 231 6.92 1.66 9.37
CA GLU A 231 8.07 1.65 8.44
C GLU A 231 9.44 1.36 9.08
N PRO A 232 9.83 1.95 10.23
CA PRO A 232 11.12 1.70 10.87
C PRO A 232 11.27 0.27 11.40
N ASN A 233 10.17 -0.46 11.56
CA ASN A 233 10.15 -1.83 12.07
C ASN A 233 10.16 -2.86 10.93
N LEU A 234 10.14 -2.43 9.66
CA LEU A 234 10.11 -3.30 8.49
C LEU A 234 11.41 -3.18 7.67
N PRO A 235 11.91 -4.31 7.13
CA PRO A 235 12.91 -4.30 6.06
C PRO A 235 12.47 -3.47 4.84
N ASP A 236 13.44 -2.91 4.10
CA ASP A 236 13.17 -1.99 2.98
C ASP A 236 12.23 -2.58 1.90
N ASN A 237 12.42 -3.86 1.57
CA ASN A 237 11.59 -4.57 0.60
C ASN A 237 10.12 -4.75 1.03
N LEU A 238 9.82 -4.61 2.33
CA LEU A 238 8.47 -4.76 2.87
C LEU A 238 7.78 -3.41 3.15
N LYS A 239 8.50 -2.29 3.09
CA LYS A 239 7.93 -0.95 3.35
C LYS A 239 6.82 -0.58 2.38
N ILE A 240 6.90 -1.04 1.12
CA ILE A 240 5.89 -0.79 0.08
C ILE A 240 4.49 -1.31 0.47
N HIS A 241 4.39 -2.34 1.30
CA HIS A 241 3.11 -2.86 1.77
C HIS A 241 2.36 -1.87 2.68
N GLY A 242 3.08 -0.99 3.38
CA GLY A 242 2.52 0.10 4.17
C GLY A 242 1.74 1.09 3.29
N GLU A 243 2.37 1.52 2.21
CA GLU A 243 1.78 2.47 1.24
C GLU A 243 0.62 1.84 0.46
N LEU A 244 0.77 0.59 0.01
CA LEU A 244 -0.30 -0.14 -0.68
C LEU A 244 -1.52 -0.33 0.23
N GLY A 245 -1.31 -0.71 1.49
CA GLY A 245 -2.41 -0.88 2.44
C GLY A 245 -3.16 0.43 2.70
N LEU A 246 -2.42 1.53 2.84
CA LEU A 246 -3.01 2.87 2.98
C LEU A 246 -3.81 3.28 1.74
N MET A 247 -3.26 3.05 0.55
CA MET A 247 -3.90 3.33 -0.73
C MET A 247 -5.25 2.63 -0.86
N HIS A 248 -5.31 1.32 -0.61
CA HIS A 248 -6.55 0.55 -0.69
C HIS A 248 -7.57 0.97 0.37
N LEU A 249 -7.12 1.22 1.61
CA LEU A 249 -8.03 1.63 2.68
C LEU A 249 -8.67 2.97 2.38
N ILE A 250 -7.88 3.95 1.91
CA ILE A 250 -8.38 5.27 1.52
C ILE A 250 -9.42 5.09 0.41
N HIS A 251 -9.09 4.41 -0.68
CA HIS A 251 -9.99 4.21 -1.82
C HIS A 251 -11.39 3.69 -1.43
N GLU A 252 -11.44 2.74 -0.50
CA GLU A 252 -12.69 2.07 -0.16
C GLU A 252 -13.53 2.76 0.91
N ASN A 253 -12.89 3.52 1.81
CA ASN A 253 -13.53 3.98 3.05
C ASN A 253 -13.49 5.49 3.26
N ILE A 254 -12.71 6.21 2.46
CA ILE A 254 -12.48 7.64 2.57
C ILE A 254 -12.63 8.26 1.18
N ASP A 255 -13.51 9.25 1.04
CA ASP A 255 -13.66 9.94 -0.24
C ASP A 255 -12.33 10.65 -0.59
N LYS A 256 -11.68 10.20 -1.66
CA LYS A 256 -10.46 10.80 -2.20
C LYS A 256 -10.70 11.23 -3.64
N THR A 257 -10.26 12.43 -3.96
CA THR A 257 -10.23 12.93 -5.34
C THR A 257 -8.92 12.48 -6.01
N TYR A 258 -9.06 11.70 -7.07
CA TYR A 258 -7.95 11.28 -7.93
C TYR A 258 -7.78 12.25 -9.09
N ALA A 259 -6.67 12.15 -9.83
CA ALA A 259 -6.45 12.96 -11.03
C ALA A 259 -7.46 12.62 -12.15
N ASN A 260 -7.99 11.40 -12.13
CA ASN A 260 -9.03 10.92 -13.02
C ASN A 260 -10.27 10.47 -12.21
N ASP A 261 -11.46 10.75 -12.73
CA ASP A 261 -12.73 10.30 -12.15
C ASP A 261 -13.21 8.96 -12.74
N GLU A 262 -12.72 8.63 -13.93
CA GLU A 262 -13.07 7.43 -14.71
C GLU A 262 -11.81 6.64 -15.12
N THR A 263 -11.97 5.33 -15.34
CA THR A 263 -10.95 4.44 -15.92
C THR A 263 -10.77 4.72 -17.41
N MET A 264 -9.81 4.06 -18.06
CA MET A 264 -9.59 4.24 -19.50
C MET A 264 -10.75 3.71 -20.34
N LEU A 265 -11.58 2.83 -19.78
CA LEU A 265 -12.79 2.30 -20.41
C LEU A 265 -14.09 3.03 -20.00
N GLY A 266 -13.99 4.06 -19.15
CA GLY A 266 -15.11 4.91 -18.75
C GLY A 266 -15.90 4.41 -17.53
N ASP A 267 -15.37 3.44 -16.79
CA ASP A 267 -15.95 3.03 -15.51
C ASP A 267 -15.54 4.03 -14.42
N ALA A 268 -16.38 4.26 -13.40
CA ALA A 268 -16.03 5.21 -12.34
C ALA A 268 -14.90 4.65 -11.47
N VAL A 269 -13.92 5.48 -11.11
CA VAL A 269 -12.76 5.05 -10.31
C VAL A 269 -13.18 4.40 -8.99
N LYS A 270 -14.17 4.96 -8.31
CA LYS A 270 -14.74 4.43 -7.05
C LYS A 270 -15.25 2.98 -7.15
N ASP A 271 -15.58 2.51 -8.36
CA ASP A 271 -16.16 1.19 -8.60
C ASP A 271 -15.08 0.14 -8.93
N ILE A 272 -13.80 0.53 -9.04
CA ILE A 272 -12.67 -0.39 -9.25
C ILE A 272 -12.50 -1.27 -7.99
N PRO A 273 -12.51 -2.61 -8.14
CA PRO A 273 -12.35 -3.51 -7.00
C PRO A 273 -10.92 -3.49 -6.46
N ARG A 274 -10.76 -3.75 -5.15
CA ARG A 274 -9.46 -3.77 -4.44
C ARG A 274 -8.37 -4.53 -5.19
N GLU A 275 -8.75 -5.68 -5.74
CA GLU A 275 -7.86 -6.64 -6.40
C GLU A 275 -7.31 -6.18 -7.74
N ASP A 276 -7.89 -5.14 -8.32
CA ASP A 276 -7.46 -4.53 -9.59
C ASP A 276 -7.02 -3.07 -9.40
N PHE A 277 -7.22 -2.48 -8.22
CA PHE A 277 -6.97 -1.06 -7.96
C PHE A 277 -5.50 -0.75 -7.66
N TYR A 278 -4.96 0.28 -8.33
CA TYR A 278 -3.65 0.85 -8.01
C TYR A 278 -3.61 2.35 -8.26
N VAL A 279 -2.78 3.08 -7.51
CA VAL A 279 -2.62 4.54 -7.64
C VAL A 279 -1.14 4.87 -7.81
N THR A 280 -0.83 5.65 -8.83
CA THR A 280 0.52 6.11 -9.14
C THR A 280 0.84 7.43 -8.43
N GLU A 281 2.12 7.80 -8.36
CA GLU A 281 2.59 9.00 -7.64
C GLU A 281 2.01 10.31 -8.19
N ASP A 282 1.66 10.34 -9.48
CA ASP A 282 0.93 11.44 -10.14
C ASP A 282 -0.58 11.48 -9.78
N ASN A 283 -1.00 10.67 -8.80
CA ASN A 283 -2.35 10.57 -8.26
C ASN A 283 -3.41 10.07 -9.26
N TYR A 284 -3.01 9.37 -10.33
CA TYR A 284 -3.93 8.64 -11.20
C TYR A 284 -4.30 7.30 -10.59
N ALA A 285 -5.59 6.99 -10.61
CA ALA A 285 -6.15 5.71 -10.18
C ALA A 285 -6.37 4.79 -11.39
N TRP A 286 -5.96 3.54 -11.25
CA TRP A 286 -5.90 2.56 -12.32
C TRP A 286 -6.67 1.30 -11.96
N ASP A 287 -7.44 0.79 -12.92
CA ASP A 287 -7.67 -0.63 -13.04
C ASP A 287 -6.42 -1.25 -13.70
N LEU A 288 -5.72 -2.11 -12.98
CA LEU A 288 -4.48 -2.69 -13.48
C LEU A 288 -4.68 -3.66 -14.64
N ASN A 289 -5.85 -4.26 -14.84
CA ASN A 289 -6.09 -5.03 -16.06
C ASN A 289 -6.08 -4.10 -17.28
N GLU A 290 -6.69 -2.92 -17.16
CA GLU A 290 -6.69 -1.92 -18.23
C GLU A 290 -5.29 -1.34 -18.44
N LEU A 291 -4.59 -0.97 -17.35
CA LEU A 291 -3.24 -0.40 -17.44
C LEU A 291 -2.26 -1.38 -18.07
N VAL A 292 -2.29 -2.65 -17.65
CA VAL A 292 -1.45 -3.70 -18.23
C VAL A 292 -1.71 -3.86 -19.73
N GLN A 293 -2.97 -3.87 -20.16
CA GLN A 293 -3.30 -3.94 -21.58
C GLN A 293 -2.79 -2.73 -22.35
N ALA A 294 -2.95 -1.52 -21.82
CA ALA A 294 -2.44 -0.30 -22.46
C ALA A 294 -0.91 -0.32 -22.59
N ILE A 295 -0.19 -0.75 -21.56
CA ILE A 295 1.27 -0.90 -21.60
C ILE A 295 1.69 -1.96 -22.62
N GLN A 296 0.99 -3.11 -22.66
CA GLN A 296 1.27 -4.18 -23.63
C GLN A 296 1.08 -3.73 -25.07
N VAL A 297 -0.01 -3.01 -25.36
CA VAL A 297 -0.28 -2.44 -26.69
C VAL A 297 0.79 -1.42 -27.10
N ASN A 298 1.30 -0.66 -26.14
CA ASN A 298 2.41 0.29 -26.35
C ASN A 298 3.80 -0.38 -26.33
N GLY A 299 3.86 -1.70 -26.47
CA GLY A 299 5.11 -2.46 -26.59
C GLY A 299 5.86 -2.62 -25.27
N GLY A 300 5.25 -2.38 -24.11
CA GLY A 300 5.90 -2.53 -22.81
C GLY A 300 6.60 -1.28 -22.28
N VAL A 301 6.36 -0.10 -22.86
CA VAL A 301 6.89 1.16 -22.29
C VAL A 301 6.13 1.50 -21.02
N MET A 302 6.82 1.66 -19.88
CA MET A 302 6.22 2.05 -18.60
C MET A 302 5.84 3.53 -18.59
N ARG A 303 4.77 3.85 -19.32
CA ARG A 303 4.24 5.20 -19.49
C ARG A 303 2.79 5.23 -19.06
N ASN A 304 2.40 6.30 -18.37
CA ASN A 304 1.02 6.62 -18.09
C ASN A 304 0.25 6.88 -19.41
N PRO A 305 -0.75 6.05 -19.76
CA PRO A 305 -1.49 6.21 -21.01
C PRO A 305 -2.32 7.50 -21.11
N LEU A 306 -2.69 8.09 -19.97
CA LEU A 306 -3.51 9.30 -19.89
C LEU A 306 -2.64 10.56 -19.90
N SER A 307 -1.66 10.67 -19.00
CA SER A 307 -0.77 11.84 -18.92
C SER A 307 0.36 11.84 -19.95
N ARG A 308 0.68 10.66 -20.52
CA ARG A 308 1.83 10.41 -21.41
C ARG A 308 3.19 10.57 -20.74
N ASP A 309 3.24 10.74 -19.43
CA ASP A 309 4.48 10.77 -18.65
C ASP A 309 4.99 9.37 -18.32
N MET A 310 6.31 9.24 -18.17
CA MET A 310 6.92 7.98 -17.71
C MET A 310 6.53 7.74 -16.26
N PHE A 311 6.18 6.50 -15.93
CA PHE A 311 6.03 6.10 -14.54
C PHE A 311 7.35 6.27 -13.80
N THR A 312 7.28 6.69 -12.55
CA THR A 312 8.49 6.76 -11.72
C THR A 312 9.01 5.35 -11.44
N PRO A 313 10.29 5.17 -11.06
CA PRO A 313 10.80 3.85 -10.69
C PRO A 313 9.99 3.22 -9.55
N LYS A 314 9.40 4.03 -8.68
CA LYS A 314 8.53 3.56 -7.60
C LYS A 314 7.20 3.02 -8.15
N ASP A 315 6.57 3.74 -9.06
CA ASP A 315 5.33 3.30 -9.74
C ASP A 315 5.57 2.01 -10.52
N VAL A 316 6.67 1.93 -11.27
CA VAL A 316 7.07 0.72 -12.02
C VAL A 316 7.14 -0.48 -11.08
N ARG A 317 7.86 -0.35 -9.96
CA ARG A 317 7.94 -1.41 -8.95
C ARG A 317 6.57 -1.81 -8.41
N GLY A 318 5.74 -0.84 -8.04
CA GLY A 318 4.41 -1.11 -7.50
C GLY A 318 3.50 -1.84 -8.51
N ILE A 319 3.52 -1.40 -9.78
CA ILE A 319 2.80 -2.07 -10.87
C ILE A 319 3.29 -3.50 -11.03
N LEU A 320 4.60 -3.74 -11.08
CA LEU A 320 5.18 -5.08 -11.27
C LEU A 320 4.94 -6.01 -10.07
N MET A 321 4.89 -5.47 -8.85
CA MET A 321 4.57 -6.23 -7.65
C MET A 321 3.10 -6.67 -7.59
N HIS A 322 2.20 -5.90 -8.20
CA HIS A 322 0.79 -6.23 -8.21
C HIS A 322 0.52 -7.55 -8.98
N PRO A 323 -0.38 -8.44 -8.49
CA PRO A 323 -0.65 -9.73 -9.12
C PRO A 323 -0.93 -9.66 -10.63
N LYS A 324 -1.69 -8.66 -11.07
CA LYS A 324 -2.03 -8.42 -12.48
C LYS A 324 -0.86 -7.86 -13.30
N GLY A 325 0.00 -7.04 -12.69
CA GLY A 325 1.12 -6.38 -13.36
C GLY A 325 2.35 -7.25 -13.55
N LYS A 326 2.46 -8.41 -12.87
CA LYS A 326 3.56 -9.37 -13.04
C LYS A 326 3.81 -9.80 -14.49
N SER A 327 2.77 -9.81 -15.33
CA SER A 327 2.90 -10.13 -16.76
C SER A 327 3.79 -9.13 -17.52
N LEU A 328 3.90 -7.88 -17.04
CA LEU A 328 4.73 -6.84 -17.62
C LEU A 328 6.22 -7.04 -17.33
N ALA A 329 6.59 -7.81 -16.29
CA ALA A 329 8.00 -8.03 -15.94
C ALA A 329 8.78 -8.69 -17.08
N ALA A 330 8.16 -9.63 -17.79
CA ALA A 330 8.76 -10.26 -18.96
C ALA A 330 9.00 -9.26 -20.11
N LEU A 331 8.08 -8.31 -20.30
CA LEU A 331 8.21 -7.25 -21.30
C LEU A 331 9.29 -6.24 -20.91
N GLN A 332 9.41 -5.88 -19.62
CA GLN A 332 10.51 -5.04 -19.14
C GLN A 332 11.86 -5.68 -19.40
N LEU A 333 12.00 -6.97 -19.05
CA LEU A 333 13.22 -7.71 -19.30
C LEU A 333 13.53 -7.75 -20.80
N GLN A 334 12.52 -7.99 -21.64
CA GLN A 334 12.68 -7.96 -23.10
C GLN A 334 13.13 -6.58 -23.61
N GLN A 335 12.54 -5.48 -23.13
CA GLN A 335 12.94 -4.13 -23.50
C GLN A 335 14.37 -3.81 -23.06
N HIS A 336 14.76 -4.24 -21.85
CA HIS A 336 16.11 -4.10 -21.34
C HIS A 336 17.14 -4.89 -22.17
N GLU A 337 16.84 -6.16 -22.49
CA GLU A 337 17.70 -6.98 -23.33
C GLU A 337 17.81 -6.43 -24.76
N MET A 338 16.71 -5.91 -25.32
CA MET A 338 16.75 -5.21 -26.62
C MET A 338 17.63 -3.95 -26.56
N ALA A 339 17.57 -3.18 -25.48
CA ALA A 339 18.43 -2.00 -25.30
C ALA A 339 19.92 -2.37 -25.25
N LYS A 340 20.28 -3.48 -24.58
CA LYS A 340 21.67 -4.00 -24.57
C LYS A 340 22.13 -4.53 -25.93
N GLY A 341 21.20 -4.99 -26.76
CA GLY A 341 21.47 -5.55 -28.08
C GLY A 341 21.97 -4.54 -29.11
N VAL A 342 21.82 -3.24 -28.87
CA VAL A 342 22.28 -2.18 -29.78
C VAL A 342 23.73 -1.84 -29.47
N ARG A 343 24.64 -2.01 -30.44
CA ARG A 343 26.09 -1.79 -30.26
C ARG A 343 26.43 -0.30 -30.17
N LEU A 344 27.54 0.03 -29.50
CA LEU A 344 28.06 1.41 -29.41
C LEU A 344 28.24 2.05 -30.80
N ALA A 345 28.74 1.30 -31.78
CA ALA A 345 28.90 1.79 -33.15
C ALA A 345 27.56 2.23 -33.78
N THR A 346 26.48 1.52 -33.49
CA THR A 346 25.13 1.86 -33.97
C THR A 346 24.61 3.12 -33.28
N ILE A 347 24.89 3.26 -31.98
CA ILE A 347 24.57 4.48 -31.21
C ILE A 347 25.32 5.68 -31.80
N ASP A 348 26.60 5.52 -32.16
CA ASP A 348 27.38 6.59 -32.79
C ASP A 348 26.81 6.98 -34.17
N GLU A 349 26.34 6.01 -34.97
CA GLU A 349 25.63 6.30 -36.23
C GLU A 349 24.29 6.99 -36.00
N MET A 350 23.56 6.67 -34.93
CA MET A 350 22.34 7.39 -34.54
C MET A 350 22.65 8.85 -34.18
N GLU A 351 23.71 9.12 -33.44
CA GLU A 351 24.13 10.48 -33.08
C GLU A 351 24.52 11.31 -34.32
N LYS A 352 25.26 10.69 -35.26
CA LYS A 352 25.60 11.33 -36.54
C LYS A 352 24.35 11.67 -37.35
N LEU A 353 23.39 10.74 -37.44
CA LEU A 353 22.11 10.98 -38.11
C LEU A 353 21.40 12.16 -37.45
N ALA A 354 21.22 12.13 -36.13
CA ALA A 354 20.52 13.17 -35.40
C ALA A 354 21.15 14.56 -35.59
N ALA A 355 22.49 14.66 -35.55
CA ALA A 355 23.19 15.91 -35.80
C ALA A 355 22.88 16.49 -37.18
N VAL A 356 22.96 15.67 -38.24
CA VAL A 356 22.64 16.13 -39.60
C VAL A 356 21.16 16.56 -39.72
N LEU A 357 20.23 15.78 -39.15
CA LEU A 357 18.80 16.10 -39.23
C LEU A 357 18.41 17.39 -38.48
N LEU A 358 19.14 17.74 -37.43
CA LEU A 358 18.91 18.95 -36.63
C LEU A 358 19.60 20.19 -37.22
N ASP A 359 20.78 20.02 -37.81
CA ASP A 359 21.56 21.13 -38.39
C ASP A 359 21.09 21.53 -39.81
N ASP A 360 20.32 20.67 -40.48
CA ASP A 360 19.89 20.89 -41.86
C ASP A 360 18.80 21.96 -41.99
N GLN A 361 19.25 23.19 -42.26
CA GLN A 361 18.40 24.35 -42.58
C GLN A 361 18.21 24.55 -44.10
N SER A 362 18.59 23.58 -44.93
CA SER A 362 18.47 23.70 -46.39
C SER A 362 17.01 23.61 -46.86
N SER A 363 16.68 24.32 -47.93
CA SER A 363 15.31 24.32 -48.48
C SER A 363 14.93 22.99 -49.13
N ASP A 364 15.91 22.25 -49.64
CA ASP A 364 15.73 20.95 -50.31
C ASP A 364 15.91 19.75 -49.38
N GLN A 365 16.43 19.97 -48.17
CA GLN A 365 16.67 18.96 -47.13
C GLN A 365 17.51 17.78 -47.64
N LEU A 366 18.36 18.06 -48.62
CA LEU A 366 19.16 17.06 -49.31
C LEU A 366 20.15 16.38 -48.36
N PRO A 367 20.85 17.09 -47.44
CA PRO A 367 21.68 16.46 -46.41
C PRO A 367 20.90 15.47 -45.54
N SER A 368 19.71 15.87 -45.04
CA SER A 368 18.87 15.00 -44.21
C SER A 368 18.42 13.74 -44.93
N ARG A 369 18.04 13.86 -46.20
CA ARG A 369 17.64 12.72 -47.04
C ARG A 369 18.78 11.74 -47.23
N PHE A 370 19.98 12.23 -47.58
CA PHE A 370 21.16 11.38 -47.72
C PHE A 370 21.55 10.70 -46.41
N ALA A 371 21.51 11.40 -45.28
CA ALA A 371 21.81 10.82 -43.98
C ALA A 371 20.78 9.73 -43.60
N THR A 372 19.50 9.97 -43.85
CA THR A 372 18.42 9.00 -43.62
C THR A 372 18.61 7.74 -44.46
N ASP A 373 18.91 7.88 -45.76
CA ASP A 373 19.17 6.74 -46.64
C ASP A 373 20.43 5.96 -46.25
N HIS A 374 21.50 6.68 -45.89
CA HIS A 374 22.73 6.07 -45.39
C HIS A 374 22.46 5.25 -44.12
N PHE A 375 21.73 5.81 -43.15
CA PHE A 375 21.43 5.11 -41.91
C PHE A 375 20.54 3.87 -42.13
N LEU A 376 19.55 3.94 -43.02
CA LEU A 376 18.75 2.77 -43.39
C LEU A 376 19.57 1.69 -44.09
N ALA A 377 20.50 2.07 -44.97
CA ALA A 377 21.43 1.14 -45.59
C ALA A 377 22.36 0.50 -44.55
N TYR A 378 22.84 1.27 -43.57
CA TYR A 378 23.62 0.77 -42.45
C TYR A 378 22.84 -0.25 -41.63
N ILE A 379 21.59 0.05 -41.23
CA ILE A 379 20.73 -0.87 -40.47
C ILE A 379 20.58 -2.21 -41.19
N ALA A 380 20.40 -2.21 -42.51
CA ALA A 380 20.26 -3.44 -43.30
C ALA A 380 21.49 -4.36 -43.24
N THR A 381 22.67 -3.85 -42.85
CA THR A 381 23.90 -4.64 -42.67
C THR A 381 24.08 -5.20 -41.26
N LEU A 382 23.26 -4.81 -40.29
CA LEU A 382 23.39 -5.22 -38.90
C LEU A 382 22.90 -6.67 -38.68
N PRO A 383 23.33 -7.35 -37.61
CA PRO A 383 22.74 -8.64 -37.22
C PRO A 383 21.23 -8.53 -36.97
N GLU A 384 20.49 -9.59 -37.26
CA GLU A 384 19.02 -9.61 -37.15
C GLU A 384 18.50 -9.19 -35.76
N LEU A 385 19.22 -9.57 -34.69
CA LEU A 385 18.87 -9.18 -33.32
C LEU A 385 18.91 -7.67 -33.11
N GLU A 386 19.92 -7.00 -33.69
CA GLU A 386 20.08 -5.56 -33.56
C GLU A 386 19.08 -4.80 -34.46
N GLN A 387 18.79 -5.33 -35.65
CA GLN A 387 17.71 -4.81 -36.50
C GLN A 387 16.36 -4.86 -35.77
N LYS A 388 16.04 -6.01 -35.16
CA LYS A 388 14.84 -6.20 -34.33
C LYS A 388 14.80 -5.24 -33.14
N ALA A 389 15.94 -4.99 -32.49
CA ALA A 389 16.02 -4.01 -31.42
C ALA A 389 15.72 -2.60 -31.95
N ILE A 390 16.31 -2.17 -33.06
CA ILE A 390 16.03 -0.86 -33.67
C ILE A 390 14.56 -0.71 -34.07
N ASP A 391 13.96 -1.78 -34.60
CA ASP A 391 12.57 -1.76 -35.06
C ASP A 391 11.54 -1.89 -33.93
N GLY A 392 11.89 -2.54 -32.82
CA GLY A 392 10.96 -2.86 -31.73
C GLY A 392 11.16 -2.06 -30.44
N LEU A 393 12.37 -1.57 -30.17
CA LEU A 393 12.69 -0.80 -28.97
C LEU A 393 12.01 0.56 -29.04
N ARG A 394 11.26 0.88 -27.99
CA ARG A 394 10.63 2.18 -27.80
C ARG A 394 11.34 2.91 -26.68
N CYS A 395 11.95 4.04 -27.01
CA CYS A 395 12.75 4.81 -26.06
C CYS A 395 11.88 5.86 -25.32
N PRO A 396 12.10 6.09 -24.02
CA PRO A 396 11.44 7.16 -23.30
C PRO A 396 12.02 8.52 -23.75
N ALA A 397 11.33 9.18 -24.67
CA ALA A 397 11.74 10.47 -25.23
C ALA A 397 10.53 11.40 -25.40
N LYS A 398 10.79 12.72 -25.40
CA LYS A 398 9.77 13.77 -25.56
C LYS A 398 10.19 14.77 -26.60
N ASP A 399 9.27 15.21 -27.44
CA ASP A 399 9.49 16.26 -28.42
C ASP A 399 9.91 17.56 -27.70
N SER A 400 11.15 17.99 -27.94
CA SER A 400 11.75 19.13 -27.26
C SER A 400 11.00 20.45 -27.50
N HIS A 401 10.20 20.54 -28.58
CA HIS A 401 9.42 21.74 -28.90
C HIS A 401 8.01 21.68 -28.31
N THR A 402 7.35 20.52 -28.34
CA THR A 402 5.95 20.39 -27.91
C THR A 402 5.75 19.80 -26.52
N GLY A 403 6.79 19.18 -25.96
CA GLY A 403 6.71 18.37 -24.73
C GLY A 403 5.97 17.04 -24.92
N THR A 404 5.49 16.74 -26.13
CA THR A 404 4.71 15.53 -26.41
C THR A 404 5.62 14.32 -26.45
N SER A 405 5.26 13.26 -25.74
CA SER A 405 6.04 12.03 -25.72
C SER A 405 6.05 11.33 -27.08
N TYR A 406 7.21 10.76 -27.43
CA TYR A 406 7.36 9.97 -28.66
C TYR A 406 6.83 8.55 -28.44
N ASP A 407 6.02 8.06 -29.37
CA ASP A 407 5.32 6.75 -29.31
C ASP A 407 5.79 5.78 -30.42
N PHE A 408 6.94 6.02 -31.05
CA PHE A 408 7.48 5.23 -32.15
C PHE A 408 8.82 4.58 -31.81
N SER A 409 9.18 3.52 -32.55
CA SER A 409 10.52 2.93 -32.48
C SER A 409 11.53 3.74 -33.31
N ILE A 410 12.82 3.45 -33.12
CA ILE A 410 13.91 4.07 -33.90
C ILE A 410 13.71 3.79 -35.39
N GLY A 411 13.46 2.54 -35.77
CA GLY A 411 13.23 2.17 -37.16
C GLY A 411 11.98 2.79 -37.77
N GLU A 412 10.89 2.90 -37.01
CA GLU A 412 9.66 3.58 -37.44
C GLU A 412 9.90 5.07 -37.69
N ALA A 413 10.56 5.78 -36.77
CA ALA A 413 10.84 7.21 -36.88
C ALA A 413 11.64 7.56 -38.14
N VAL A 414 12.66 6.75 -38.46
CA VAL A 414 13.52 6.96 -39.63
C VAL A 414 12.76 6.66 -40.92
N ARG A 415 11.94 5.60 -40.96
CA ARG A 415 11.09 5.27 -42.12
C ARG A 415 10.04 6.34 -42.38
N ASP A 416 9.43 6.88 -41.33
CA ASP A 416 8.43 7.94 -41.45
C ASP A 416 9.06 9.27 -41.90
N ALA A 417 10.28 9.59 -41.45
CA ALA A 417 11.05 10.72 -41.98
C ALA A 417 11.33 10.55 -43.49
N LYS A 418 11.79 9.36 -43.90
CA LYS A 418 12.01 9.03 -45.32
C LYS A 418 10.72 9.14 -46.14
N GLY A 419 9.59 8.74 -45.57
CA GLY A 419 8.27 8.85 -46.17
C GLY A 419 7.69 10.27 -46.19
N ASN A 420 8.41 11.28 -45.67
CA ASN A 420 7.94 12.65 -45.45
C ASN A 420 6.64 12.72 -44.60
N ARG A 421 6.45 11.77 -43.69
CA ARG A 421 5.31 11.76 -42.75
C ARG A 421 5.57 12.62 -41.51
N VAL A 422 6.84 12.74 -41.13
CA VAL A 422 7.31 13.53 -40.01
C VAL A 422 8.49 14.39 -40.49
N CYS A 423 8.63 15.60 -39.94
CA CYS A 423 9.74 16.47 -40.31
C CYS A 423 11.08 15.94 -39.76
N PHE A 424 12.16 16.17 -40.51
CA PHE A 424 13.50 15.69 -40.14
C PHE A 424 13.96 16.17 -38.76
N HIS A 425 13.71 17.43 -38.40
CA HIS A 425 14.06 17.96 -37.08
C HIS A 425 13.41 17.19 -35.92
N LYS A 426 12.14 16.79 -36.07
CA LYS A 426 11.42 16.01 -35.05
C LYS A 426 11.99 14.59 -34.94
N THR A 427 12.33 13.97 -36.07
CA THR A 427 13.04 12.68 -36.05
C THR A 427 14.44 12.83 -35.46
N GLY A 428 15.18 13.88 -35.81
CA GLY A 428 16.52 14.16 -35.27
C GLY A 428 16.51 14.32 -33.75
N ASP A 429 15.56 15.08 -33.22
CA ASP A 429 15.36 15.26 -31.77
C ASP A 429 15.08 13.92 -31.06
N PHE A 430 14.15 13.12 -31.59
CA PHE A 430 13.90 11.78 -31.05
C PHE A 430 15.13 10.88 -31.09
N ILE A 431 15.82 10.79 -32.23
CA ILE A 431 16.98 9.91 -32.42
C ILE A 431 18.12 10.31 -31.49
N GLN A 432 18.34 11.62 -31.25
CA GLN A 432 19.32 12.11 -30.29
C GLN A 432 19.00 11.62 -28.87
N GLN A 433 17.74 11.75 -28.43
CA GLN A 433 17.31 11.29 -27.11
C GLN A 433 17.39 9.77 -26.98
N ALA A 434 17.01 9.03 -28.02
CA ALA A 434 17.09 7.57 -28.05
C ALA A 434 18.55 7.08 -27.97
N ALA A 435 19.48 7.72 -28.68
CA ALA A 435 20.91 7.41 -28.61
C ALA A 435 21.47 7.65 -27.19
N LYS A 436 21.11 8.78 -26.58
CA LYS A 436 21.49 9.09 -25.19
C LYS A 436 20.94 8.05 -24.20
N TYR A 437 19.68 7.65 -24.35
CA TYR A 437 19.07 6.60 -23.53
C TYR A 437 19.80 5.27 -23.65
N LEU A 438 20.06 4.81 -24.88
CA LEU A 438 20.80 3.58 -25.15
C LEU A 438 22.21 3.62 -24.56
N ARG A 439 22.92 4.75 -24.67
CA ARG A 439 24.26 4.92 -24.12
C ARG A 439 24.26 4.87 -22.59
N ASN A 440 23.25 5.43 -21.94
CA ASN A 440 23.14 5.37 -20.48
C ASN A 440 22.86 3.93 -19.98
N ASN A 441 22.17 3.12 -20.78
CA ASN A 441 21.85 1.74 -20.43
C ASN A 441 22.95 0.72 -20.84
N GLN A 442 23.96 1.17 -21.58
CA GLN A 442 25.15 0.37 -21.90
C GLN A 442 26.08 0.28 -20.68
N GLY A 443 26.25 -0.94 -20.15
CA GLY A 443 27.26 -1.22 -19.11
C GLY A 443 26.77 -1.16 -17.66
N VAL A 444 25.47 -0.92 -17.43
CA VAL A 444 24.88 -1.18 -16.11
C VAL A 444 24.68 -2.69 -16.00
N ALA A 445 25.52 -3.35 -15.20
CA ALA A 445 25.29 -4.74 -14.81
C ALA A 445 23.87 -4.83 -14.22
N PRO A 446 23.12 -5.93 -14.45
CA PRO A 446 21.87 -6.13 -13.72
C PRO A 446 22.26 -6.30 -12.26
N ASP A 447 22.23 -5.22 -11.48
CA ASP A 447 22.24 -5.36 -10.04
C ASP A 447 21.01 -6.22 -9.74
N SER A 448 21.18 -7.35 -9.07
CA SER A 448 20.05 -8.23 -8.78
C SER A 448 19.01 -7.53 -7.89
N ASP A 449 19.42 -6.44 -7.24
CA ASP A 449 18.52 -5.49 -6.56
C ASP A 449 18.00 -4.38 -7.52
N ASP A 450 18.76 -3.93 -8.54
CA ASP A 450 18.29 -2.94 -9.54
C ASP A 450 17.44 -3.53 -10.66
N CYS A 451 17.45 -4.83 -10.91
CA CYS A 451 16.45 -5.46 -11.78
C CYS A 451 15.05 -5.48 -11.12
N LEU A 452 15.00 -5.16 -9.82
CA LEU A 452 13.82 -4.78 -9.06
C LEU A 452 13.75 -3.27 -8.76
N LEU A 453 14.74 -2.44 -9.16
CA LEU A 453 14.75 -0.97 -8.95
C LEU A 453 14.81 -0.11 -10.23
N MET A 454 14.89 -0.71 -11.43
CA MET A 454 14.52 -0.12 -12.72
C MET A 454 13.18 -0.67 -13.19
#